data_AF-A0A812UFJ6-F1
#
_entry.id   AF-A0A812UFJ6-F1
#
_cell.length_a   1.000
_cell.length_b   1.000
_cell.length_c   1.000
_cell.angle_alpha   90.00
_cell.angle_beta   90.00
_cell.angle_gamma   90.00
#
_symmetry.space_group_name_H-M   'P 1'
#
loop_
_entity.id
_entity.type
_entity.pdbx_description
1 polymer ?
#
loop_
_entity_poly.entity_id
_entity_poly.type
_entity_poly.pdbx_seq_one_letter_code
_entity_poly.pdbx_strand_id
1 'polypeptide(L)'
;MYDRIVKVDGVQCPGTKEVVKLLTDKIASGVPITFQRPQERTVTVERTARLGMNLNYRKGGHSKPWIASIEESATERCLIDQWNKDHPHQKVAVHDRVISVNGQTLSASETVEKLRTASGTLTIKLVHFEL
;
A
#
# COMPACT_ATOMS: atom_id res chain seq x y z
N MET A 1 -5.65 10.04 -1.64
CA MET A 1 -4.86 9.18 -2.55
C MET A 1 -3.66 9.99 -3.02
N TYR A 2 -2.48 9.40 -3.14
CA TYR A 2 -1.26 10.12 -3.56
C TYR A 2 -0.72 9.52 -4.84
N ASP A 3 -0.23 10.36 -5.74
CA ASP A 3 0.51 9.92 -6.92
C ASP A 3 1.98 9.71 -6.56
N ARG A 4 2.65 8.81 -7.30
CA ARG A 4 4.09 8.60 -7.20
C ARG A 4 4.78 9.41 -8.29
N ILE A 5 5.77 10.22 -7.93
CA ILE A 5 6.68 10.81 -8.92
C ILE A 5 7.61 9.71 -9.40
N VAL A 6 7.60 9.43 -10.71
CA VAL A 6 8.44 8.39 -11.32
C VAL A 6 9.58 8.99 -12.15
N LYS A 7 9.39 10.19 -12.70
CA LYS A 7 10.45 10.90 -13.43
C LYS A 7 10.44 12.39 -13.13
N VAL A 8 11.62 12.98 -13.11
CA VAL A 8 11.83 14.42 -13.08
C VAL A 8 12.77 14.75 -14.23
N ASP A 9 12.32 15.61 -15.14
CA ASP A 9 13.08 15.98 -16.35
C ASP A 9 13.48 14.77 -17.22
N GLY A 10 12.56 13.81 -17.37
CA GLY A 10 12.82 12.56 -18.09
C GLY A 10 13.69 11.54 -17.36
N VAL A 11 14.35 11.93 -16.25
CA VAL A 11 15.21 11.05 -15.45
C VAL A 11 14.36 10.22 -14.50
N GLN A 12 14.54 8.89 -14.50
CA GLN A 12 13.86 7.98 -13.57
C GLN A 12 14.28 8.25 -12.12
N CYS A 13 13.29 8.37 -11.24
CA CYS A 13 13.49 8.60 -9.82
C CYS A 13 12.95 7.39 -9.04
N PRO A 14 13.82 6.48 -8.57
CA PRO A 14 13.39 5.31 -7.80
C PRO A 14 12.96 5.66 -6.37
N GLY A 15 13.34 6.83 -5.86
CA GLY A 15 13.04 7.23 -4.49
C GLY A 15 12.98 8.74 -4.29
N THR A 16 12.57 9.13 -3.08
CA THR A 16 12.35 10.53 -2.71
C THR A 16 13.63 11.36 -2.76
N LYS A 17 14.80 10.77 -2.51
CA LYS A 17 16.08 11.50 -2.50
C LYS A 17 16.42 12.06 -3.89
N GLU A 18 16.25 11.24 -4.92
CA GLU A 18 16.50 11.60 -6.31
C GLU A 18 15.50 12.65 -6.79
N VAL A 19 14.22 12.49 -6.43
CA VAL A 19 13.18 13.49 -6.70
C VAL A 19 13.53 14.84 -6.09
N VAL A 20 13.86 14.88 -4.79
CA VAL A 20 14.17 16.14 -4.09
C VAL A 20 15.39 16.82 -4.70
N LYS A 21 16.46 16.07 -4.99
CA LYS A 21 17.66 16.60 -5.64
C LYS A 21 17.32 17.27 -6.98
N LEU A 22 16.66 16.54 -7.88
CA LEU A 22 16.35 17.05 -9.22
C LEU A 22 15.37 18.23 -9.21
N LEU A 23 14.39 18.21 -8.31
CA LEU A 23 13.48 19.33 -8.16
C LEU A 23 14.18 20.55 -7.60
N THR A 24 15.05 20.41 -6.60
CA THR A 24 15.77 21.53 -5.99
C THR A 24 16.69 22.22 -7.01
N ASP A 25 17.42 21.44 -7.82
CA ASP A 25 18.37 21.95 -8.79
C ASP A 25 17.71 22.67 -9.99
N LYS A 26 16.46 22.31 -10.33
CA LYS A 26 15.84 22.68 -11.60
C LYS A 26 14.50 23.43 -11.48
N ILE A 27 13.95 23.63 -10.27
CA ILE A 27 12.59 24.17 -10.10
C ILE A 27 12.36 25.53 -10.76
N ALA A 28 13.41 26.35 -10.85
CA ALA A 28 13.34 27.70 -11.38
C ALA A 28 13.03 27.77 -12.90
N SER A 29 13.24 26.68 -13.66
CA SER A 29 13.05 26.67 -15.11
C SER A 29 11.76 25.98 -15.58
N GLY A 30 10.93 25.47 -14.66
CA GLY A 30 9.79 24.63 -15.01
C GLY A 30 10.26 23.24 -15.46
N VAL A 31 10.00 22.22 -14.65
CA VAL A 31 10.52 20.87 -14.87
C VAL A 31 9.36 19.92 -15.17
N PRO A 32 9.39 19.15 -16.27
CA PRO A 32 8.37 18.16 -16.50
C PRO A 32 8.50 17.04 -15.46
N ILE A 33 7.38 16.72 -14.80
CA ILE A 33 7.28 15.66 -13.81
C ILE A 33 6.33 14.60 -14.35
N THR A 34 6.77 13.34 -14.36
CA THR A 34 5.91 12.21 -14.69
C THR A 34 5.40 11.59 -13.40
N PHE A 35 4.09 11.45 -13.30
CA PHE A 35 3.41 10.80 -12.19
C PHE A 35 2.91 9.42 -12.59
N GLN A 36 2.86 8.53 -11.60
CA GLN A 36 2.12 7.29 -11.66
C GLN A 36 0.97 7.36 -10.67
N ARG A 37 -0.25 7.21 -11.20
CA ARG A 37 -1.45 7.08 -10.37
C ARG A 37 -1.58 5.64 -9.87
N PRO A 38 -1.91 5.44 -8.59
CA PRO A 38 -2.14 4.10 -8.09
C PRO A 38 -3.47 3.52 -8.59
N GLN A 39 -3.54 2.19 -8.62
CA GLN A 39 -4.78 1.44 -8.78
C GLN A 39 -5.37 1.13 -7.41
N GLU A 40 -6.69 1.23 -7.27
CA GLU A 40 -7.38 0.72 -6.07
C GLU A 40 -7.58 -0.79 -6.17
N ARG A 41 -7.40 -1.48 -5.05
CA ARG A 41 -7.73 -2.90 -4.88
C ARG A 41 -8.65 -3.07 -3.70
N THR A 42 -9.62 -3.95 -3.82
CA THR A 42 -10.50 -4.33 -2.72
C THR A 42 -10.34 -5.82 -2.45
N VAL A 43 -10.00 -6.14 -1.22
CA VAL A 43 -9.84 -7.51 -0.73
C VAL A 43 -10.98 -7.78 0.24
N THR A 44 -11.73 -8.84 0.03
CA THR A 44 -12.80 -9.26 0.94
C THR A 44 -12.53 -10.68 1.40
N VAL A 45 -12.23 -10.85 2.68
CA VAL A 45 -11.90 -12.16 3.28
C VAL A 45 -12.74 -12.39 4.52
N GLU A 46 -13.10 -13.65 4.77
CA GLU A 46 -13.68 -14.05 6.05
C GLU A 46 -12.57 -14.27 7.06
N ARG A 47 -12.70 -13.71 8.28
CA ARG A 47 -11.64 -13.74 9.30
C ARG A 47 -11.57 -15.09 10.03
N THR A 48 -11.27 -16.16 9.30
CA THR A 48 -11.13 -17.52 9.84
C THR A 48 -9.70 -17.87 10.27
N ALA A 49 -8.72 -17.02 9.94
CA ALA A 49 -7.30 -17.22 10.23
C ALA A 49 -6.58 -15.85 10.31
N ARG A 50 -5.25 -15.86 10.43
CA ARG A 50 -4.46 -14.62 10.38
C ARG A 50 -4.40 -14.07 8.94
N LEU A 51 -4.25 -12.75 8.81
CA LEU A 51 -4.12 -12.13 7.48
C LEU A 51 -2.79 -12.51 6.81
N GLY A 52 -1.72 -12.67 7.58
CA GLY A 52 -0.39 -12.96 7.03
C GLY A 52 0.22 -11.76 6.31
N MET A 53 0.02 -10.54 6.84
CA MET A 53 0.65 -9.34 6.31
C MET A 53 1.23 -8.50 7.45
N ASN A 54 2.47 -8.06 7.27
CA ASN A 54 3.13 -7.16 8.20
C ASN A 54 3.03 -5.73 7.68
N LEU A 55 2.57 -4.82 8.53
CA LEU A 55 2.38 -3.42 8.17
C LEU A 55 3.46 -2.54 8.80
N ASN A 56 4.09 -1.69 7.99
CA ASN A 56 4.91 -0.60 8.48
C ASN A 56 4.07 0.67 8.57
N TYR A 57 4.19 1.38 9.70
CA TYR A 57 3.48 2.62 9.96
C TYR A 57 4.16 3.43 11.07
N ARG A 58 3.89 4.73 11.06
CA ARG A 58 4.31 5.65 12.13
C ARG A 58 3.10 5.98 13.01
N LYS A 59 3.21 5.72 14.32
CA LYS A 59 2.20 6.19 15.30
C LYS A 59 2.12 7.72 15.25
N GLY A 60 0.90 8.26 15.19
CA GLY A 60 0.66 9.70 15.04
C GLY A 60 1.04 10.28 13.67
N GLY A 61 1.48 9.47 12.70
CA GLY A 61 1.77 9.91 11.34
C GLY A 61 0.51 10.06 10.49
N HIS A 62 0.56 10.96 9.51
CA HIS A 62 -0.52 11.16 8.54
C HIS A 62 -0.51 10.15 7.38
N SER A 63 0.59 9.41 7.22
CA SER A 63 0.72 8.38 6.19
C SER A 63 -0.05 7.12 6.56
N LYS A 64 -0.83 6.59 5.61
CA LYS A 64 -1.46 5.28 5.71
C LYS A 64 -0.40 4.16 5.83
N PRO A 65 -0.68 3.08 6.58
CA PRO A 65 0.22 1.95 6.71
C PRO A 65 0.45 1.28 5.34
N TRP A 66 1.66 0.78 5.11
CA TRP A 66 1.97 -0.03 3.93
C TRP A 66 2.37 -1.45 4.31
N ILE A 67 2.16 -2.37 3.39
CA ILE A 67 2.57 -3.76 3.55
C ILE A 67 4.09 -3.85 3.41
N ALA A 68 4.77 -4.25 4.47
CA ALA A 68 6.21 -4.47 4.51
C ALA A 68 6.58 -5.88 4.04
N SER A 69 5.75 -6.86 4.37
CA SER A 69 5.87 -8.24 3.88
C SER A 69 4.51 -8.94 3.89
N ILE A 70 4.39 -9.95 3.02
CA ILE A 70 3.28 -10.90 3.02
C ILE A 70 3.89 -12.24 3.39
N GLU A 71 3.27 -12.92 4.34
CA GLU A 71 3.70 -14.22 4.81
C GLU A 71 3.14 -15.30 3.89
N GLU A 72 4.03 -16.12 3.37
CA GLU A 72 3.69 -17.31 2.59
C GLU A 72 3.93 -18.52 3.49
N SER A 73 2.91 -19.34 3.68
CA SER A 73 3.04 -20.59 4.45
C SER A 73 2.26 -21.70 3.78
N ALA A 74 2.93 -22.83 3.58
CA ALA A 74 2.30 -24.04 3.05
C ALA A 74 1.49 -24.79 4.12
N THR A 75 1.75 -24.52 5.40
CA THR A 75 1.18 -25.25 6.54
C THR A 75 0.22 -24.40 7.37
N GLU A 76 0.39 -23.08 7.37
CA GLU A 76 -0.46 -22.14 8.09
C GLU A 76 -1.31 -21.32 7.11
N ARG A 77 -2.62 -21.22 7.38
CA ARG A 77 -3.53 -20.46 6.53
C ARG A 77 -3.31 -18.94 6.72
N CYS A 78 -2.70 -18.31 5.71
CA CYS A 78 -2.56 -16.85 5.61
C CYS A 78 -3.57 -16.31 4.58
N LEU A 79 -4.54 -15.51 5.04
CA LEU A 79 -5.67 -15.12 4.21
C LEU A 79 -5.28 -14.25 2.99
N ILE A 80 -4.25 -13.40 3.12
CA ILE A 80 -3.81 -12.55 2.01
C ILE A 80 -3.03 -13.34 0.96
N ASP A 81 -2.19 -14.30 1.36
CA ASP A 81 -1.52 -15.21 0.43
C ASP A 81 -2.54 -16.05 -0.35
N GLN A 82 -3.53 -16.61 0.34
CA GLN A 82 -4.62 -17.35 -0.31
C GLN A 82 -5.40 -16.45 -1.29
N TRP A 83 -5.77 -15.24 -0.85
CA TRP A 83 -6.43 -14.27 -1.73
C TRP A 83 -5.63 -14.00 -3.01
N ASN A 84 -4.31 -13.82 -2.89
CA ASN A 84 -3.43 -13.56 -4.02
C ASN A 84 -3.37 -14.73 -5.01
N LYS A 85 -3.40 -15.97 -4.52
CA LYS A 85 -3.46 -17.17 -5.35
C LYS A 85 -4.78 -17.26 -6.12
N ASP A 86 -5.88 -16.90 -5.46
CA ASP A 86 -7.22 -16.95 -6.06
C ASP A 86 -7.49 -15.76 -7.00
N HIS A 87 -6.80 -14.63 -6.80
CA HIS A 87 -6.99 -13.38 -7.55
C HIS A 87 -5.65 -12.83 -8.10
N PRO A 88 -4.99 -13.53 -9.03
CA PRO A 88 -3.65 -13.15 -9.50
C PRO A 88 -3.59 -11.76 -10.15
N HIS A 89 -4.67 -11.33 -10.81
CA HIS A 89 -4.77 -10.00 -11.43
C HIS A 89 -5.03 -8.86 -10.43
N GLN A 90 -5.45 -9.19 -9.20
CA GLN A 90 -5.71 -8.23 -8.13
C GLN A 90 -4.85 -8.52 -6.90
N LYS A 91 -3.69 -9.16 -7.11
CA LYS A 91 -2.81 -9.56 -6.03
C LYS A 91 -2.45 -8.36 -5.16
N VAL A 92 -2.50 -8.52 -3.86
CA VAL A 92 -1.91 -7.60 -2.90
C VAL A 92 -0.40 -7.77 -2.95
N ALA A 93 0.34 -6.67 -3.01
CA ALA A 93 1.79 -6.67 -3.08
C ALA A 93 2.42 -5.95 -1.88
N VAL A 94 3.70 -6.23 -1.64
CA VAL A 94 4.54 -5.40 -0.78
C VAL A 94 4.51 -3.96 -1.30
N HIS A 95 4.50 -3.00 -0.38
CA HIS A 95 4.32 -1.57 -0.59
C HIS A 95 2.91 -1.10 -0.94
N ASP A 96 1.93 -1.99 -1.09
CA ASP A 96 0.53 -1.58 -1.14
C ASP A 96 0.15 -0.89 0.17
N ARG A 97 -0.66 0.17 0.08
CA ARG A 97 -1.09 0.92 1.26
C ARG A 97 -2.54 0.62 1.58
N VAL A 98 -2.81 0.30 2.85
CA VAL A 98 -4.18 0.10 3.32
C VAL A 98 -4.80 1.48 3.56
N ILE A 99 -5.80 1.82 2.75
CA ILE A 99 -6.46 3.14 2.79
C ILE A 99 -7.77 3.09 3.58
N SER A 100 -8.43 1.94 3.64
CA SER A 100 -9.67 1.76 4.39
C SER A 100 -9.87 0.30 4.82
N VAL A 101 -10.55 0.13 5.95
CA VAL A 101 -10.96 -1.17 6.50
C VAL A 101 -12.43 -1.08 6.83
N ASN A 102 -13.24 -1.99 6.27
CA ASN A 102 -14.70 -2.01 6.39
C ASN A 102 -15.35 -0.65 6.08
N GLY A 103 -14.87 0.02 5.04
CA GLY A 103 -15.38 1.33 4.61
C GLY A 103 -14.91 2.52 5.44
N GLN A 104 -14.21 2.29 6.56
CA GLN A 104 -13.69 3.36 7.42
C GLN A 104 -12.29 3.78 6.98
N THR A 105 -12.07 5.10 6.87
CA THR A 105 -10.74 5.67 6.63
C THR A 105 -10.18 6.14 7.97
N LEU A 106 -9.28 5.36 8.56
CA LEU A 106 -8.79 5.56 9.93
C LEU A 106 -7.35 6.09 9.95
N SER A 107 -6.86 6.58 11.10
CA SER A 107 -5.43 6.83 11.27
C SER A 107 -4.62 5.53 11.13
N ALA A 108 -3.30 5.65 11.02
CA ALA A 108 -2.46 4.46 10.81
C ALA A 108 -2.54 3.46 11.97
N SER A 109 -2.53 3.96 13.21
CA SER A 109 -2.66 3.13 14.42
C SER A 109 -4.03 2.48 14.51
N GLU A 110 -5.10 3.23 14.25
CA GLU A 110 -6.47 2.71 14.28
C GLU A 110 -6.71 1.69 13.16
N THR A 111 -6.10 1.89 11.98
CA THR A 111 -6.17 0.93 10.87
C THR A 111 -5.55 -0.41 11.28
N VAL A 112 -4.35 -0.38 11.87
CA VAL A 112 -3.66 -1.60 12.34
C VAL A 112 -4.47 -2.29 13.43
N GLU A 113 -5.03 -1.52 14.37
CA GLU A 113 -5.83 -2.08 15.45
C GLU A 113 -7.15 -2.68 14.94
N LYS A 114 -7.81 -2.02 13.98
CA LYS A 114 -9.02 -2.53 13.33
C LYS A 114 -8.73 -3.83 12.58
N LEU A 115 -7.62 -3.92 11.86
CA LEU A 115 -7.20 -5.15 11.18
C LEU A 115 -6.85 -6.29 12.15
N ARG A 116 -6.41 -5.97 13.37
CA ARG A 116 -6.11 -6.96 14.40
C ARG A 116 -7.37 -7.52 15.06
N THR A 117 -8.33 -6.65 15.36
CA THR A 117 -9.48 -6.94 16.23
C THR A 117 -10.78 -7.25 15.49
N ALA A 118 -10.92 -6.85 14.22
CA ALA A 118 -12.12 -7.14 13.45
C ALA A 118 -12.33 -8.66 13.30
N SER A 119 -13.57 -9.09 13.49
CA SER A 119 -14.06 -10.45 13.28
C SER A 119 -15.06 -10.48 12.12
N GLY A 120 -15.37 -11.68 11.63
CA GLY A 120 -16.30 -11.87 10.52
C GLY A 120 -15.69 -11.47 9.18
N THR A 121 -16.54 -11.00 8.27
CA THR A 121 -16.11 -10.51 6.95
C THR A 121 -15.33 -9.20 7.07
N LEU A 122 -14.12 -9.19 6.49
CA LEU A 122 -13.22 -8.05 6.47
C LEU A 122 -13.03 -7.59 5.02
N THR A 123 -13.38 -6.32 4.76
CA THR A 123 -13.13 -5.65 3.48
C THR A 123 -12.00 -4.65 3.64
N ILE A 124 -10.91 -4.84 2.91
CA ILE A 124 -9.72 -4.00 2.96
C ILE A 124 -9.57 -3.33 1.60
N LYS A 125 -9.56 -1.99 1.59
CA LYS A 125 -9.19 -1.22 0.40
C LYS A 125 -7.72 -0.85 0.46
N LEU A 126 -7.03 -1.12 -0.63
CA LEU A 126 -5.62 -0.83 -0.81
C LEU A 126 -5.39 0.05 -2.04
N VAL A 127 -4.26 0.74 -2.05
CA VAL A 127 -3.71 1.34 -3.27
C VAL A 127 -2.42 0.64 -3.65
N HIS A 128 -2.32 0.32 -4.94
CA HIS A 128 -1.18 -0.35 -5.55
C HIS A 128 -0.54 0.53 -6.62
N PHE A 129 0.78 0.44 -6.74
CA PHE A 129 1.51 1.00 -7.87
C PHE A 129 2.10 -0.17 -8.65
N GLU A 130 1.69 -0.31 -9.92
CA GLU A 130 2.32 -1.28 -10.82
C GLU A 130 3.82 -0.96 -10.93
N LEU A 131 4.69 -1.94 -10.73
CA LEU A 131 6.12 -1.73 -10.94
C LEU A 131 6.48 -1.99 -12.39
#